data_AF-A0A955NR13-F1
#
_entry.id   AF-A0A955NR13-F1
#
_cell.length_a   1.000
_cell.length_b   1.000
_cell.length_c   1.000
_cell.angle_alpha   90.00
_cell.angle_beta   90.00
_cell.angle_gamma   90.00
#
_symmetry.space_group_name_H-M   'P 1'
#
loop_
_entity.id
_entity.type
_entity.pdbx_description
1 polymer ?
#
loop_
_entity_poly.entity_id
_entity_poly.type
_entity_poly.pdbx_seq_one_letter_code
_entity_poly.pdbx_strand_id
1 'polypeptide(L)'
;WRWWVVHLWVEGFFEVFATVVIAFLFTRMGLLRISTATAAVIFSCTLFLSGGIIGTFHHLYFTGTPTPVLALGAVFSALEVVPLVLIGFEAYENLTLSRATRWVQSYKWPIYFFVAVAFWNLVGAGLFGFLINPPIALYYMQGLNTTPVHAHTALFGVYGMLGIGLMLFCLKGLATRNVWKTNVLAFSFWSINIGLALMVLISLLPVGLMQTWASVDSGLWYARSAEFLQTDLMETLRWMRVIGDTIFALGVVALGWFVLGLKTGWSLSENVDRIGGLASEKA
;
A
#
# COMPACT_ATOMS: atom_id res chain seq x y z
N TRP A 1 9.31 -19.48 -12.33
CA TRP A 1 8.28 -18.71 -13.07
C TRP A 1 7.18 -18.10 -12.21
N ARG A 2 6.67 -18.74 -11.14
CA ARG A 2 5.64 -18.14 -10.26
C ARG A 2 5.94 -16.68 -9.86
N TRP A 3 7.18 -16.39 -9.48
CA TRP A 3 7.61 -15.05 -9.06
C TRP A 3 7.71 -14.01 -10.19
N TRP A 4 7.68 -14.43 -11.45
CA TRP A 4 7.55 -13.48 -12.56
C TRP A 4 6.15 -12.87 -12.63
N VAL A 5 5.14 -13.60 -12.14
CA VAL A 5 3.77 -13.07 -12.07
C VAL A 5 3.54 -12.40 -10.72
N VAL A 6 4.01 -13.00 -9.62
CA VAL A 6 3.74 -12.46 -8.28
C VAL A 6 4.61 -11.24 -7.96
N HIS A 7 5.92 -11.31 -8.17
CA HIS A 7 6.80 -10.19 -7.86
C HIS A 7 6.89 -9.25 -9.07
N LEU A 8 7.36 -9.73 -10.22
CA LEU A 8 7.57 -8.81 -11.34
C LEU A 8 6.25 -8.20 -11.86
N TRP A 9 5.20 -8.99 -12.10
CA TRP A 9 3.92 -8.48 -12.61
C TRP A 9 3.10 -7.72 -11.56
N VAL A 10 2.83 -8.27 -10.38
CA VAL A 10 2.05 -7.52 -9.36
C VAL A 10 2.89 -6.39 -8.77
N GLU A 11 4.08 -6.67 -8.25
CA GLU A 11 4.87 -5.66 -7.53
C GLU A 11 5.46 -4.63 -8.49
N GLY A 12 6.31 -5.09 -9.43
CA GLY A 12 7.05 -4.21 -10.33
C GLY A 12 6.15 -3.41 -11.28
N PHE A 13 5.24 -4.05 -12.01
CA PHE A 13 4.41 -3.33 -12.99
C PHE A 13 3.31 -2.49 -12.35
N PHE A 14 2.67 -2.91 -11.25
CA PHE A 14 1.65 -2.05 -10.63
C PHE A 14 2.26 -0.84 -9.94
N GLU A 15 3.49 -0.93 -9.43
CA GLU A 15 4.17 0.21 -8.84
C GLU A 15 4.54 1.26 -9.90
N VAL A 16 5.06 0.82 -11.06
CA VAL A 16 5.25 1.70 -12.22
C VAL A 16 3.92 2.32 -12.66
N PHE A 17 2.87 1.52 -12.80
CA PHE A 17 1.53 2.01 -13.16
C PHE A 17 1.01 3.05 -12.16
N ALA A 18 1.13 2.78 -10.86
CA ALA A 18 0.68 3.67 -9.79
C ALA A 18 1.38 5.03 -9.88
N THR A 19 2.71 5.02 -9.98
CA THR A 19 3.55 6.22 -10.08
C THR A 19 3.18 7.05 -11.31
N VAL A 20 3.06 6.40 -12.47
CA VAL A 20 2.69 7.07 -13.73
C VAL A 20 1.27 7.66 -13.65
N VAL A 21 0.29 6.91 -13.17
CA VAL A 21 -1.11 7.36 -13.10
C VAL A 21 -1.28 8.49 -12.10
N ILE A 22 -0.66 8.41 -10.91
CA ILE A 22 -0.75 9.48 -9.91
C ILE A 22 -0.11 10.76 -10.45
N ALA A 23 1.10 10.69 -11.01
CA ALA A 23 1.75 11.84 -11.62
C ALA A 23 0.95 12.41 -12.80
N PHE A 24 0.36 11.55 -13.64
CA PHE A 24 -0.53 11.97 -14.72
C PHE A 24 -1.77 12.70 -14.17
N LEU A 25 -2.46 12.14 -13.18
CA LEU A 25 -3.64 12.79 -12.58
C LEU A 25 -3.26 14.14 -11.96
N PHE A 26 -2.14 14.22 -11.23
CA PHE A 26 -1.70 15.46 -10.58
C PHE A 26 -1.25 16.53 -11.57
N THR A 27 -0.62 16.16 -12.68
CA THR A 27 -0.31 17.10 -13.78
C THR A 27 -1.56 17.59 -14.50
N ARG A 28 -2.52 16.70 -14.79
CA ARG A 28 -3.83 17.08 -15.38
C ARG A 28 -4.65 17.96 -14.45
N MET A 29 -4.45 17.78 -13.14
CA MET A 29 -5.01 18.62 -12.09
C MET A 29 -4.23 19.92 -11.88
N GLY A 30 -3.18 20.21 -12.65
CA GLY A 30 -2.39 21.45 -12.51
C GLY A 30 -1.64 21.56 -11.17
N LEU A 31 -1.52 20.46 -10.42
CA LEU A 31 -0.77 20.40 -9.16
C LEU A 31 0.73 20.27 -9.42
N LEU A 32 1.11 19.55 -10.48
CA LEU A 32 2.50 19.33 -10.87
C LEU A 32 2.80 19.89 -12.25
N ARG A 33 4.02 20.39 -12.43
CA ARG A 33 4.54 20.76 -13.76
C ARG A 33 4.84 19.49 -14.56
N ILE A 34 4.47 19.49 -15.84
CA ILE A 34 4.66 18.34 -16.74
C ILE A 34 6.14 17.93 -16.80
N SER A 35 7.06 18.89 -16.88
CA SER A 35 8.50 18.62 -16.96
C SER A 35 9.02 17.89 -15.71
N THR A 36 8.66 18.37 -14.52
CA THR A 36 9.09 17.80 -13.24
C THR A 36 8.47 16.42 -13.02
N ALA A 37 7.17 16.28 -13.26
CA ALA A 37 6.48 15.00 -13.12
C ALA A 37 7.01 13.95 -14.09
N THR A 38 7.26 14.31 -15.35
CA THR A 38 7.84 13.40 -16.35
C THR A 38 9.22 12.93 -15.93
N ALA A 39 10.08 13.85 -15.48
CA ALA A 39 11.42 13.52 -15.03
C ALA A 39 11.40 12.60 -13.80
N ALA A 40 10.56 12.91 -12.81
CA ALA A 40 10.39 12.11 -11.59
C ALA A 40 9.89 10.70 -11.90
N VAL A 41 8.87 10.58 -12.75
CA VAL A 41 8.32 9.29 -13.19
C VAL A 41 9.37 8.46 -13.91
N ILE A 42 10.09 9.02 -14.89
CA ILE A 42 11.13 8.28 -15.64
C ILE A 42 12.26 7.83 -14.70
N PHE A 43 12.69 8.70 -13.79
CA PHE A 43 13.70 8.39 -12.80
C PHE A 43 13.25 7.26 -11.88
N SER A 44 12.05 7.38 -11.31
CA SER A 44 11.43 6.38 -10.45
C SER A 44 11.26 5.03 -11.17
N CYS A 45 10.74 5.03 -12.40
CA CYS A 45 10.58 3.81 -13.20
C CYS A 45 11.92 3.14 -13.50
N THR A 46 12.97 3.93 -13.78
CA THR A 46 14.31 3.39 -14.04
C THR A 46 14.84 2.68 -12.79
N LEU A 47 14.69 3.29 -11.61
CA LEU A 47 15.14 2.69 -10.36
C LEU A 47 14.31 1.45 -9.99
N PHE A 48 12.98 1.52 -10.09
CA PHE A 48 12.10 0.38 -9.80
C PHE A 48 12.34 -0.80 -10.72
N LEU A 49 12.48 -0.59 -12.03
CA LEU A 49 12.71 -1.69 -12.97
C LEU A 49 14.13 -2.25 -12.88
N SER A 50 15.13 -1.39 -12.65
CA SER A 50 16.52 -1.87 -12.49
C SER A 50 16.69 -2.72 -11.22
N GLY A 51 16.03 -2.34 -10.12
CA GLY A 51 15.92 -3.16 -8.91
C GLY A 51 15.02 -4.39 -9.13
N GLY A 52 13.72 -4.17 -9.33
CA GLY A 52 12.64 -5.18 -9.36
C GLY A 52 12.83 -6.36 -10.30
N ILE A 53 13.39 -6.13 -11.49
CA ILE A 53 13.58 -7.21 -12.46
C ILE A 53 14.57 -8.25 -11.92
N ILE A 54 15.71 -7.81 -11.38
CA ILE A 54 16.73 -8.73 -10.84
C ILE A 54 16.42 -9.08 -9.38
N GLY A 55 15.84 -8.16 -8.62
CA GLY A 55 15.43 -8.35 -7.24
C GLY A 55 14.33 -9.40 -7.05
N THR A 56 13.63 -9.80 -8.12
CA THR A 56 12.79 -11.01 -8.18
C THR A 56 13.48 -12.24 -7.55
N PHE A 57 14.81 -12.31 -7.61
CA PHE A 57 15.62 -13.39 -7.03
C PHE A 57 15.62 -13.45 -5.50
N HIS A 58 15.18 -12.42 -4.78
CA HIS A 58 15.02 -12.50 -3.32
C HIS A 58 13.98 -13.53 -2.86
N HIS A 59 13.08 -13.93 -3.77
CA HIS A 59 12.14 -15.02 -3.55
C HIS A 59 12.72 -16.41 -3.84
N LEU A 60 13.95 -16.48 -4.35
CA LEU A 60 14.61 -17.70 -4.79
C LEU A 60 15.75 -18.14 -3.87
N TYR A 61 16.19 -17.30 -2.92
CA TYR A 61 17.36 -17.56 -2.07
C TYR A 61 17.48 -19.01 -1.57
N PHE A 62 16.41 -19.53 -0.98
CA PHE A 62 16.37 -20.84 -0.35
C PHE A 62 15.43 -21.80 -1.07
N THR A 63 15.49 -21.82 -2.41
CA THR A 63 14.63 -22.66 -3.27
C THR A 63 15.42 -23.59 -4.21
N GLY A 64 16.71 -23.81 -3.93
CA GLY A 64 17.59 -24.68 -4.73
C GLY A 64 18.35 -23.97 -5.85
N THR A 65 18.42 -22.64 -5.83
CA THR A 65 19.20 -21.85 -6.80
C THR A 65 20.66 -21.66 -6.38
N PRO A 66 21.59 -21.46 -7.32
CA PRO A 66 23.01 -21.30 -7.00
C PRO A 66 23.32 -19.93 -6.34
N THR A 67 24.44 -19.83 -5.63
CA THR A 67 24.88 -18.63 -4.89
C THR A 67 24.83 -17.31 -5.67
N PRO A 68 25.14 -17.25 -6.99
CA PRO A 68 25.00 -16.00 -7.75
C PRO A 68 23.58 -15.42 -7.74
N VAL A 69 22.54 -16.27 -7.72
CA VAL A 69 21.14 -15.82 -7.63
C VAL A 69 20.86 -15.15 -6.29
N LEU A 70 21.42 -15.70 -5.21
CA LEU A 70 21.33 -15.10 -3.87
C LEU A 70 22.03 -13.74 -3.81
N ALA A 71 23.24 -13.64 -4.36
CA ALA A 71 23.98 -12.38 -4.38
C ALA A 71 23.27 -11.29 -5.19
N LEU A 72 22.81 -11.63 -6.40
CA LEU A 72 22.06 -10.70 -7.26
C LEU A 72 20.73 -10.29 -6.61
N GLY A 73 19.97 -11.25 -6.09
CA GLY A 73 18.71 -10.95 -5.41
C GLY A 73 18.92 -10.01 -4.23
N ALA A 74 19.96 -10.22 -3.41
CA ALA A 74 20.24 -9.37 -2.25
C ALA A 74 20.59 -7.93 -2.61
N VAL A 75 21.45 -7.74 -3.61
CA VAL A 75 21.89 -6.40 -4.02
C VAL A 75 20.77 -5.64 -4.70
N PHE A 76 20.08 -6.26 -5.66
CA PHE A 76 19.08 -5.56 -6.47
C PHE A 76 17.77 -5.30 -5.72
N SER A 77 17.32 -6.22 -4.86
CA SER A 77 16.16 -5.97 -4.00
C SER A 77 16.42 -4.89 -2.94
N ALA A 78 17.66 -4.71 -2.48
CA ALA A 78 17.99 -3.60 -1.59
C ALA A 78 17.87 -2.23 -2.29
N LEU A 79 18.16 -2.17 -3.60
CA LEU A 79 18.01 -0.96 -4.41
C LEU A 79 16.54 -0.57 -4.61
N GLU A 80 15.61 -1.52 -4.56
CA GLU A 80 14.16 -1.25 -4.66
C GLU A 80 13.64 -0.39 -3.51
N VAL A 81 14.29 -0.42 -2.35
CA VAL A 81 13.89 0.38 -1.19
C VAL A 81 14.25 1.86 -1.35
N VAL A 82 15.25 2.18 -2.18
CA VAL A 82 15.74 3.57 -2.33
C VAL A 82 14.65 4.50 -2.91
N PRO A 83 13.95 4.15 -4.01
CA PRO A 83 12.80 4.93 -4.48
C PRO A 83 11.67 5.08 -3.47
N LEU A 84 11.39 4.05 -2.67
CA LEU A 84 10.29 4.04 -1.70
C LEU A 84 10.45 5.13 -0.65
N VAL A 85 11.69 5.41 -0.23
CA VAL A 85 12.00 6.51 0.69
C VAL A 85 11.78 7.88 0.04
N LEU A 86 12.06 8.00 -1.25
CA LEU A 86 11.89 9.25 -2.01
C LEU A 86 10.41 9.61 -2.25
N ILE A 87 9.55 8.60 -2.47
CA ILE A 87 8.11 8.79 -2.68
C ILE A 87 7.43 9.42 -1.45
N GLY A 88 7.93 9.15 -0.24
CA GLY A 88 7.42 9.76 1.00
C GLY A 88 7.51 11.30 0.99
N PHE A 89 8.58 11.86 0.40
CA PHE A 89 8.74 13.31 0.25
C PHE A 89 7.79 13.90 -0.80
N GLU A 90 7.59 13.19 -1.90
CA GLU A 90 6.69 13.59 -2.99
C GLU A 90 5.23 13.63 -2.52
N ALA A 91 4.81 12.69 -1.66
CA ALA A 91 3.48 12.69 -1.06
C ALA A 91 3.22 13.88 -0.12
N TYR A 92 4.24 14.31 0.63
CA TYR A 92 4.15 15.48 1.52
C TYR A 92 4.02 16.79 0.73
N GLU A 93 4.77 16.95 -0.36
CA GLU A 93 4.61 18.09 -1.27
C GLU A 93 3.21 18.10 -1.92
N ASN A 94 2.74 16.93 -2.37
CA ASN A 94 1.40 16.78 -2.96
C ASN A 94 0.26 17.08 -1.97
N LEU A 95 0.39 16.68 -0.71
CA LEU A 95 -0.55 17.04 0.37
C LEU A 95 -0.63 18.55 0.59
N THR A 96 0.53 19.22 0.53
CA THR A 96 0.63 20.66 0.73
C THR A 96 -0.01 21.41 -0.43
N LEU A 97 0.22 20.95 -1.65
CA LEU A 97 -0.41 21.45 -2.88
C LEU A 97 -1.92 21.18 -2.92
N SER A 98 -2.38 20.04 -2.40
CA SER A 98 -3.81 19.69 -2.34
C SER A 98 -4.65 20.66 -1.49
N ARG A 99 -4.02 21.43 -0.59
CA ARG A 99 -4.69 22.44 0.24
C ARG A 99 -4.83 23.79 -0.47
N ALA A 100 -4.16 23.98 -1.61
CA ALA A 100 -4.02 25.28 -2.25
C ALA A 100 -5.22 25.70 -3.12
N THR A 101 -6.07 24.78 -3.60
CA THR A 101 -7.11 25.13 -4.59
C THR A 101 -8.51 24.59 -4.25
N ARG A 102 -9.53 25.43 -4.43
CA ARG A 102 -10.91 25.18 -3.97
C ARG A 102 -11.61 23.99 -4.63
N TRP A 103 -11.27 23.67 -5.88
CA TRP A 103 -11.84 22.50 -6.59
C TRP A 103 -11.14 21.18 -6.22
N VAL A 104 -9.90 21.23 -5.73
CA VAL A 104 -9.17 20.05 -5.23
C VAL A 104 -9.82 19.49 -3.96
N GLN A 105 -10.53 20.35 -3.20
CA GLN A 105 -11.33 19.93 -2.06
C GLN A 105 -12.42 18.90 -2.44
N SER A 106 -12.93 18.94 -3.67
CA SER A 106 -13.90 17.96 -4.16
C SER A 106 -13.27 16.59 -4.46
N TYR A 107 -11.95 16.51 -4.59
CA TYR A 107 -11.16 15.28 -4.72
C TYR A 107 -10.38 14.91 -3.45
N LYS A 108 -10.73 15.53 -2.30
CA LYS A 108 -10.03 15.32 -1.02
C LYS A 108 -9.81 13.84 -0.69
N TRP A 109 -10.85 13.02 -0.75
CA TRP A 109 -10.74 11.61 -0.34
C TRP A 109 -9.92 10.73 -1.29
N PRO A 110 -10.11 10.78 -2.63
CA PRO A 110 -9.17 10.15 -3.55
C PRO A 110 -7.71 10.50 -3.26
N ILE A 111 -7.42 11.78 -3.00
CA ILE A 111 -6.06 12.24 -2.68
C ILE A 111 -5.58 11.66 -1.35
N TYR A 112 -6.43 11.61 -0.32
CA TYR A 112 -6.06 11.00 0.97
C TYR A 112 -5.74 9.50 0.83
N PHE A 113 -6.43 8.77 -0.05
CA PHE A 113 -6.07 7.40 -0.37
C PHE A 113 -4.71 7.32 -1.07
N PHE A 114 -4.39 8.19 -2.03
CA PHE A 114 -3.04 8.25 -2.64
C PHE A 114 -1.93 8.60 -1.63
N VAL A 115 -2.26 9.41 -0.62
CA VAL A 115 -1.35 9.69 0.50
C VAL A 115 -1.14 8.45 1.36
N ALA A 116 -2.20 7.69 1.64
CA ALA A 116 -2.09 6.42 2.33
C ALA A 116 -1.26 5.41 1.53
N VAL A 117 -1.38 5.39 0.19
CA VAL A 117 -0.51 4.59 -0.69
C VAL A 117 0.95 4.92 -0.42
N ALA A 118 1.35 6.19 -0.46
CA ALA A 118 2.73 6.59 -0.22
C ALA A 118 3.22 6.22 1.19
N PHE A 119 2.39 6.41 2.21
CA PHE A 119 2.71 6.01 3.59
C PHE A 119 2.96 4.50 3.71
N TRP A 120 2.04 3.68 3.20
CA TRP A 120 2.17 2.23 3.25
C TRP A 120 3.21 1.70 2.27
N ASN A 121 3.58 2.44 1.24
CA ASN A 121 4.69 2.06 0.38
C ASN A 121 6.02 2.19 1.14
N LEU A 122 6.19 3.30 1.88
CA LEU A 122 7.35 3.48 2.75
C LEU A 122 7.39 2.44 3.89
N VAL A 123 6.28 2.26 4.61
CA VAL A 123 6.24 1.41 5.81
C VAL A 123 6.08 -0.08 5.48
N GLY A 124 5.13 -0.41 4.61
CA GLY A 124 4.78 -1.78 4.25
C GLY A 124 5.80 -2.42 3.30
N ALA A 125 6.03 -1.79 2.15
CA ALA A 125 6.99 -2.31 1.17
C ALA A 125 8.44 -1.99 1.58
N GLY A 126 8.74 -0.75 1.97
CA GLY A 126 10.08 -0.33 2.36
C GLY A 126 10.55 -0.95 3.68
N LEU A 127 9.98 -0.52 4.82
CA LEU A 127 10.44 -0.93 6.15
C LEU A 127 10.21 -2.42 6.41
N PHE A 128 8.98 -2.92 6.27
CA PHE A 128 8.69 -4.34 6.57
C PHE A 128 9.16 -5.30 5.47
N GLY A 129 9.25 -4.85 4.21
CA GLY A 129 9.89 -5.65 3.16
C GLY A 129 11.39 -5.79 3.40
N PHE A 130 12.09 -4.68 3.69
CA PHE A 130 13.52 -4.74 3.97
C PHE A 130 13.85 -5.51 5.25
N LEU A 131 12.98 -5.50 6.25
CA LEU A 131 13.12 -6.31 7.47
C LEU A 131 13.36 -7.80 7.17
N ILE A 132 12.71 -8.33 6.13
CA ILE A 132 12.82 -9.74 5.74
C ILE A 132 13.69 -9.95 4.49
N ASN A 133 14.34 -8.91 3.96
CA ASN A 133 15.01 -8.97 2.66
C ASN A 133 16.45 -9.51 2.69
N PRO A 134 17.34 -9.13 3.62
CA PRO A 134 18.71 -9.64 3.61
C PRO A 134 18.74 -11.16 3.72
N PRO A 135 19.60 -11.88 2.95
CA PRO A 135 19.64 -13.34 2.97
C PRO A 135 19.82 -13.93 4.37
N ILE A 136 20.63 -13.30 5.22
CA ILE A 136 20.84 -13.75 6.60
C ILE A 136 19.58 -13.63 7.46
N ALA A 137 18.78 -12.59 7.26
CA ALA A 137 17.51 -12.42 7.95
C ALA A 137 16.49 -13.42 7.40
N LEU A 138 16.33 -13.47 6.07
CA LEU A 138 15.37 -14.35 5.42
C LEU A 138 15.66 -15.83 5.70
N TYR A 139 16.91 -16.22 5.95
CA TYR A 139 17.26 -17.60 6.32
C TYR A 139 16.49 -18.10 7.55
N TYR A 140 16.30 -17.23 8.55
CA TYR A 140 15.54 -17.55 9.77
C TYR A 140 14.07 -17.12 9.69
N MET A 141 13.72 -16.20 8.79
CA MET A 141 12.39 -15.59 8.73
C MET A 141 11.50 -16.16 7.62
N GLN A 142 12.06 -16.90 6.64
CA GLN A 142 11.32 -17.40 5.50
C GLN A 142 10.19 -18.35 5.96
N GLY A 143 8.96 -17.98 5.62
CA GLY A 143 7.77 -18.74 5.99
C GLY A 143 7.26 -18.48 7.40
N LEU A 144 7.71 -17.42 8.08
CA LEU A 144 7.16 -17.01 9.37
C LEU A 144 6.14 -15.87 9.24
N ASN A 145 5.48 -15.49 10.33
CA ASN A 145 4.42 -14.46 10.32
C ASN A 145 4.91 -13.03 9.99
N THR A 146 6.22 -12.79 9.91
CA THR A 146 6.79 -11.54 9.39
C THR A 146 6.57 -11.37 7.89
N THR A 147 6.43 -12.46 7.11
CA THR A 147 6.05 -12.38 5.70
C THR A 147 4.60 -11.87 5.53
N PRO A 148 3.59 -12.41 6.24
CA PRO A 148 2.26 -11.80 6.31
C PRO A 148 2.22 -10.33 6.77
N VAL A 149 3.09 -9.90 7.69
CA VAL A 149 3.20 -8.47 8.08
C VAL A 149 3.46 -7.61 6.84
N HIS A 150 4.54 -7.92 6.11
CA HIS A 150 4.88 -7.24 4.88
C HIS A 150 3.77 -7.40 3.83
N ALA A 151 3.24 -8.62 3.63
CA ALA A 151 2.23 -8.88 2.61
C ALA A 151 0.96 -8.05 2.79
N HIS A 152 0.38 -7.95 4.00
CA HIS A 152 -0.84 -7.15 4.20
C HIS A 152 -0.56 -5.66 4.05
N THR A 153 0.55 -5.18 4.62
CA THR A 153 0.91 -3.75 4.61
C THR A 153 1.32 -3.27 3.22
N ALA A 154 1.99 -4.09 2.42
CA ALA A 154 2.34 -3.78 1.04
C ALA A 154 1.16 -3.99 0.09
N LEU A 155 0.58 -5.21 0.03
CA LEU A 155 -0.45 -5.53 -0.96
C LEU A 155 -1.71 -4.68 -0.78
N PHE A 156 -2.27 -4.66 0.43
CA PHE A 156 -3.47 -3.86 0.68
C PHE A 156 -3.12 -2.38 0.91
N GLY A 157 -2.10 -2.10 1.72
CA GLY A 157 -1.73 -0.72 2.05
C GLY A 157 -1.29 0.10 0.83
N VAL A 158 -0.63 -0.51 -0.17
CA VAL A 158 -0.27 0.16 -1.42
C VAL A 158 -1.35 -0.07 -2.47
N TYR A 159 -1.49 -1.30 -2.99
CA TYR A 159 -2.35 -1.53 -4.16
C TYR A 159 -3.84 -1.52 -3.83
N GLY A 160 -4.24 -1.99 -2.64
CA GLY A 160 -5.62 -1.89 -2.17
C GLY A 160 -6.06 -0.43 -2.02
N MET A 161 -5.25 0.40 -1.37
CA MET A 161 -5.51 1.84 -1.22
C MET A 161 -5.49 2.57 -2.56
N LEU A 162 -4.58 2.20 -3.47
CA LEU A 162 -4.53 2.74 -4.83
C LEU A 162 -5.81 2.41 -5.60
N GLY A 163 -6.26 1.17 -5.54
CA GLY A 163 -7.50 0.72 -6.18
C GLY A 163 -8.71 1.50 -5.67
N ILE A 164 -8.81 1.72 -4.35
CA ILE A 164 -9.87 2.54 -3.75
C ILE A 164 -9.75 4.01 -4.19
N GLY A 165 -8.54 4.57 -4.19
CA GLY A 165 -8.29 5.95 -4.62
C GLY A 165 -8.71 6.20 -6.07
N LEU A 166 -8.31 5.31 -6.99
CA LEU A 166 -8.69 5.38 -8.41
C LEU A 166 -10.19 5.16 -8.61
N MET A 167 -10.80 4.21 -7.90
CA MET A 167 -12.25 4.00 -7.92
C MET A 167 -13.00 5.27 -7.52
N LEU A 168 -12.64 5.89 -6.39
CA LEU A 168 -13.26 7.13 -5.92
C LEU A 168 -13.00 8.29 -6.88
N PHE A 169 -11.81 8.35 -7.50
CA PHE A 169 -11.50 9.35 -8.51
C PHE A 169 -12.44 9.24 -9.72
N CYS A 170 -12.62 8.03 -10.26
CA CYS A 170 -13.54 7.77 -11.37
C CYS A 170 -15.00 8.08 -10.99
N LEU A 171 -15.45 7.65 -9.80
CA LEU A 171 -16.81 7.93 -9.30
C LEU A 171 -17.06 9.43 -9.16
N LYS A 172 -16.06 10.21 -8.71
CA LYS A 172 -16.19 11.67 -8.62
C LYS A 172 -16.24 12.33 -9.99
N GLY A 173 -15.47 11.84 -10.96
CA GLY A 173 -15.52 12.30 -12.34
C GLY A 173 -16.91 12.12 -12.98
N LEU A 174 -17.54 10.96 -12.76
CA LEU A 174 -18.88 10.64 -13.26
C LEU A 174 -20.00 11.45 -12.58
N ALA A 175 -19.84 11.78 -11.29
CA ALA A 175 -20.81 12.53 -10.50
C ALA A 175 -20.34 13.97 -10.18
N THR A 176 -19.76 14.65 -11.18
CA THR A 176 -19.02 15.92 -11.01
C THR A 176 -19.86 17.06 -10.41
N ARG A 177 -21.19 17.03 -10.55
CA ARG A 177 -22.10 18.07 -10.05
C ARG A 177 -22.60 17.83 -8.61
N ASN A 178 -22.36 16.65 -8.04
CA ASN A 178 -22.94 16.29 -6.75
C ASN A 178 -21.90 16.41 -5.63
N VAL A 179 -22.26 17.09 -4.55
CA VAL A 179 -21.43 17.16 -3.33
C VAL A 179 -21.62 15.87 -2.54
N TRP A 180 -20.52 15.25 -2.11
CA TRP A 180 -20.55 13.98 -1.36
C TRP A 180 -20.68 14.24 0.15
N LYS A 181 -21.49 13.44 0.85
CA LYS A 181 -21.50 13.36 2.31
C LYS A 181 -20.31 12.55 2.78
N THR A 182 -19.31 13.24 3.33
CA THR A 182 -17.98 12.67 3.56
C THR A 182 -17.84 11.91 4.87
N ASN A 183 -18.80 11.95 5.79
CA ASN A 183 -18.67 11.34 7.12
C ASN A 183 -18.44 9.82 7.06
N VAL A 184 -19.22 9.10 6.24
CA VAL A 184 -19.06 7.64 6.05
C VAL A 184 -17.72 7.32 5.39
N LEU A 185 -17.33 8.13 4.41
CA LEU A 185 -16.05 7.96 3.70
C LEU A 185 -14.85 8.25 4.62
N ALA A 186 -14.98 9.22 5.52
CA ALA A 186 -14.00 9.53 6.55
C ALA A 186 -13.82 8.38 7.54
N PHE A 187 -14.95 7.85 8.03
CA PHE A 187 -14.94 6.67 8.87
C PHE A 187 -14.29 5.49 8.16
N SER A 188 -14.66 5.23 6.90
CA SER A 188 -14.07 4.17 6.09
C SER A 188 -12.55 4.32 5.97
N PHE A 189 -12.06 5.50 5.58
CA PHE A 189 -10.63 5.76 5.43
C PHE A 189 -9.84 5.48 6.72
N TRP A 190 -10.28 6.03 7.85
CA TRP A 190 -9.58 5.86 9.12
C TRP A 190 -9.69 4.43 9.64
N SER A 191 -10.86 3.82 9.55
CA SER A 191 -11.11 2.45 10.03
C SER A 191 -10.27 1.43 9.24
N ILE A 192 -10.14 1.58 7.92
CA ILE A 192 -9.27 0.72 7.11
C ILE A 192 -7.80 0.87 7.52
N ASN A 193 -7.29 2.11 7.63
CA ASN A 193 -5.87 2.35 7.97
C ASN A 193 -5.53 1.90 9.40
N ILE A 194 -6.38 2.22 10.37
CA ILE A 194 -6.21 1.84 11.78
C ILE A 194 -6.36 0.33 11.93
N GLY A 195 -7.35 -0.29 11.28
CA GLY A 195 -7.54 -1.75 11.31
C GLY A 195 -6.33 -2.50 10.75
N LEU A 196 -5.79 -2.05 9.61
CA LEU A 196 -4.57 -2.59 9.00
C LEU A 196 -3.36 -2.46 9.93
N ALA A 197 -3.16 -1.30 10.54
CA ALA A 197 -2.08 -1.09 11.50
C ALA A 197 -2.24 -1.96 12.75
N LEU A 198 -3.45 -2.04 13.32
CA LEU A 198 -3.73 -2.81 14.53
C LEU A 198 -3.50 -4.30 14.32
N MET A 199 -4.06 -4.92 13.27
CA MET A 199 -3.88 -6.37 13.04
C MET A 199 -2.41 -6.75 12.87
N VAL A 200 -1.59 -5.82 12.37
CA VAL A 200 -0.15 -6.00 12.23
C VAL A 200 0.56 -5.82 13.57
N LEU A 201 0.37 -4.69 14.25
CA LEU A 201 1.16 -4.30 15.41
C LEU A 201 0.82 -5.11 16.67
N ILE A 202 -0.45 -5.47 16.88
CA ILE A 202 -0.88 -6.18 18.09
C ILE A 202 -0.84 -7.70 17.93
N SER A 203 -0.69 -8.21 16.70
CA SER A 203 -0.78 -9.65 16.41
C SER A 203 0.35 -10.15 15.50
N LEU A 204 0.30 -9.86 14.19
CA LEU A 204 1.19 -10.52 13.23
C LEU A 204 2.67 -10.22 13.48
N LEU A 205 3.02 -8.98 13.84
CA LEU A 205 4.39 -8.58 14.09
C LEU A 205 4.94 -9.23 15.39
N PRO A 206 4.29 -9.12 16.56
CA PRO A 206 4.71 -9.86 17.75
C PRO A 206 4.86 -11.37 17.52
N VAL A 207 3.88 -12.01 16.88
CA VAL A 207 3.93 -13.45 16.55
C VAL A 207 5.11 -13.76 15.62
N GLY A 208 5.32 -12.94 14.59
CA GLY A 208 6.42 -13.11 13.64
C GLY A 208 7.79 -12.96 14.30
N LEU A 209 7.96 -11.99 15.20
CA LEU A 209 9.21 -11.79 15.94
C LEU A 209 9.49 -12.94 16.91
N MET A 210 8.48 -13.41 17.64
CA MET A 210 8.62 -14.59 18.50
C MET A 210 8.97 -15.85 17.71
N GLN A 211 8.32 -16.08 16.57
CA GLN A 211 8.69 -17.18 15.68
C GLN A 211 10.12 -17.04 15.15
N THR A 212 10.53 -15.83 14.79
CA THR A 212 11.89 -15.57 14.29
C THR A 212 12.91 -15.90 15.36
N TRP A 213 12.67 -15.46 16.60
CA TRP A 213 13.54 -15.77 17.73
C TRP A 213 13.62 -17.28 17.98
N ALA A 214 12.49 -17.99 18.01
CA ALA A 214 12.47 -19.45 18.15
C ALA A 214 13.20 -20.15 16.99
N SER A 215 13.11 -19.61 15.76
CA SER A 215 13.80 -20.17 14.60
C SER A 215 15.31 -19.97 14.67
N VAL A 216 15.79 -18.88 15.25
CA VAL A 216 17.23 -18.63 15.47
C VAL A 216 17.76 -19.52 16.58
N ASP A 217 17.01 -19.66 17.68
CA ASP A 217 17.46 -20.38 18.88
C ASP A 217 17.41 -21.91 18.73
N SER A 218 16.29 -22.43 18.23
CA SER A 218 16.01 -23.88 18.19
C SER A 218 15.84 -24.44 16.76
N GLY A 219 15.65 -23.58 15.77
CA GLY A 219 15.48 -23.94 14.36
C GLY A 219 14.04 -23.79 13.82
N LEU A 220 13.92 -23.73 12.49
CA LEU A 220 12.64 -23.47 11.81
C LEU A 220 11.56 -24.51 12.10
N TRP A 221 11.95 -25.77 12.29
CA TRP A 221 11.05 -26.87 12.63
C TRP A 221 10.29 -26.59 13.93
N TYR A 222 10.97 -26.01 14.93
CA TYR A 222 10.36 -25.67 16.22
C TYR A 222 9.49 -24.42 16.12
N ALA A 223 9.94 -23.37 15.43
CA ALA A 223 9.15 -22.14 15.22
C ALA A 223 7.83 -22.38 14.45
N ARG A 224 7.73 -23.49 13.74
CA ARG A 224 6.55 -23.95 12.98
C ARG A 224 5.81 -25.12 13.64
N SER A 225 6.31 -25.61 14.77
CA SER A 225 5.74 -26.75 15.51
C SER A 225 4.41 -26.40 16.16
N ALA A 226 3.59 -27.42 16.43
CA ALA A 226 2.32 -27.23 17.13
C ALA A 226 2.57 -26.79 18.58
N GLU A 227 3.60 -27.33 19.21
CA GLU A 227 4.02 -27.06 20.58
C GLU A 227 4.30 -25.57 20.79
N PHE A 228 5.04 -24.94 19.86
CA PHE A 228 5.32 -23.52 19.92
C PHE A 228 4.09 -22.66 19.60
N LEU A 229 3.35 -23.04 18.54
CA LEU A 229 2.20 -22.27 18.07
C LEU A 229 1.00 -22.34 19.01
N GLN A 230 0.85 -23.40 19.81
CA GLN A 230 -0.26 -23.56 20.75
C GLN A 230 0.07 -23.12 22.17
N THR A 231 1.15 -22.35 22.36
CA THR A 231 1.39 -21.69 23.65
C THR A 231 0.33 -20.62 23.93
N ASP A 232 -0.04 -20.44 25.21
CA ASP A 232 -1.08 -19.49 25.64
C ASP A 232 -0.82 -18.06 25.12
N LEU A 233 0.45 -17.63 25.10
CA LEU A 233 0.85 -16.32 24.60
C LEU A 233 0.61 -16.20 23.09
N MET A 234 0.98 -17.22 22.30
CA MET A 234 0.75 -17.22 20.85
C MET A 234 -0.73 -17.24 20.51
N GLU A 235 -1.53 -18.00 21.26
CA GLU A 235 -2.98 -18.00 21.12
C GLU A 235 -3.57 -16.62 21.43
N THR A 236 -3.16 -16.01 22.54
CA THR A 236 -3.60 -14.65 22.92
C THR A 236 -3.27 -13.63 21.84
N LEU A 237 -2.04 -13.61 21.34
CA LEU A 237 -1.60 -12.69 20.28
C LEU A 237 -2.39 -12.90 18.98
N ARG A 238 -2.69 -14.14 18.59
CA ARG A 238 -3.54 -14.44 17.42
C ARG A 238 -4.96 -13.93 17.60
N TRP A 239 -5.57 -14.12 18.77
CA TRP A 239 -6.93 -13.67 19.04
C TRP A 239 -7.05 -12.15 19.13
N MET A 240 -6.01 -11.45 19.61
CA MET A 240 -5.98 -9.99 19.57
C MET A 240 -6.11 -9.42 18.15
N ARG A 241 -5.76 -10.20 17.11
CA ARG A 241 -5.96 -9.82 15.71
C ARG A 241 -7.40 -9.44 15.39
N VAL A 242 -8.38 -10.08 16.03
CA VAL A 242 -9.82 -9.84 15.82
C VAL A 242 -10.19 -8.38 15.99
N ILE A 243 -9.51 -7.64 16.88
CA ILE A 243 -9.73 -6.21 17.09
C ILE A 243 -9.42 -5.44 15.80
N GLY A 244 -8.22 -5.65 15.24
CA GLY A 244 -7.80 -5.02 13.99
C GLY A 244 -8.65 -5.45 12.80
N ASP A 245 -8.92 -6.75 12.68
CA ASP A 245 -9.73 -7.33 11.60
C ASP A 245 -11.16 -6.77 11.61
N THR A 246 -11.78 -6.62 12.78
CA THR A 246 -13.14 -6.07 12.91
C THR A 246 -13.20 -4.60 12.51
N ILE A 247 -12.25 -3.78 12.99
CA ILE A 247 -12.16 -2.36 12.62
C ILE A 247 -11.93 -2.22 11.12
N PHE A 248 -11.04 -3.03 10.54
CA PHE A 248 -10.80 -3.05 9.10
C PHE A 248 -12.07 -3.39 8.32
N ALA A 249 -12.78 -4.46 8.72
CA ALA A 249 -14.00 -4.91 8.07
C ALA A 249 -15.11 -3.85 8.11
N LEU A 250 -15.32 -3.18 9.25
CA LEU A 250 -16.26 -2.06 9.37
C LEU A 250 -15.92 -0.93 8.39
N GLY A 251 -14.64 -0.65 8.18
CA GLY A 251 -14.17 0.35 7.22
C GLY A 251 -14.49 -0.02 5.77
N VAL A 252 -14.31 -1.29 5.39
CA VAL A 252 -14.66 -1.80 4.05
C VAL A 252 -16.17 -1.80 3.83
N VAL A 253 -16.95 -2.23 4.83
CA VAL A 253 -18.42 -2.20 4.76
C VAL A 253 -18.92 -0.76 4.62
N ALA A 254 -18.35 0.19 5.36
CA ALA A 254 -18.67 1.61 5.23
C ALA A 254 -18.33 2.16 3.83
N LEU A 255 -17.24 1.71 3.20
CA LEU A 255 -16.91 2.07 1.81
C LEU A 255 -17.98 1.55 0.85
N GLY A 256 -18.36 0.28 0.97
CA GLY A 256 -19.42 -0.33 0.16
C GLY A 256 -20.75 0.39 0.34
N TRP A 257 -21.12 0.71 1.59
CA TRP A 257 -22.31 1.50 1.92
C TRP A 257 -22.28 2.89 1.29
N PHE A 258 -21.12 3.57 1.31
CA PHE A 258 -20.95 4.86 0.68
C PHE A 258 -21.16 4.78 -0.83
N VAL A 259 -20.55 3.80 -1.50
CA VAL A 259 -20.66 3.58 -2.96
C VAL A 259 -22.10 3.25 -3.36
N LEU A 260 -22.78 2.37 -2.61
CA LEU A 260 -24.21 2.10 -2.82
C LEU A 260 -25.04 3.38 -2.67
N GLY A 261 -24.71 4.20 -1.68
CA GLY A 261 -25.34 5.49 -1.44
C GLY A 261 -25.15 6.54 -2.53
N LEU A 262 -24.10 6.42 -3.36
CA LEU A 262 -23.94 7.29 -4.53
C LEU A 262 -24.99 6.96 -5.61
N LYS A 263 -25.40 5.69 -5.71
CA LYS A 263 -26.44 5.23 -6.65
C LYS A 263 -27.86 5.55 -6.13
N THR A 264 -28.11 5.35 -4.84
CA THR A 264 -29.43 5.55 -4.22
C THR A 264 -29.66 6.98 -3.74
N GLY A 265 -28.62 7.82 -3.73
CA GLY A 265 -28.70 9.25 -3.45
C GLY A 265 -28.41 9.66 -2.00
N TRP A 266 -28.39 8.75 -1.02
CA TRP A 266 -28.18 9.13 0.39
C TRP A 266 -26.76 9.63 0.69
N SER A 267 -25.76 9.21 -0.09
CA SER A 267 -24.37 9.70 0.02
C SER A 267 -24.17 11.06 -0.64
N LEU A 268 -25.20 11.62 -1.26
CA LEU A 268 -25.16 12.93 -1.89
C LEU A 268 -25.77 13.99 -0.95
N SER A 269 -25.17 15.18 -0.97
CA SER A 269 -25.76 16.38 -0.38
C SER A 269 -26.70 17.03 -1.40
N GLU A 270 -27.71 17.76 -0.91
CA GLU A 270 -28.61 18.55 -1.76
C GLU A 270 -27.89 19.73 -2.43
N ASN A 271 -26.67 20.06 -2.00
CA ASN A 271 -25.85 21.11 -2.59
C ASN A 271 -25.22 20.68 -3.91
N VAL A 272 -25.28 21.56 -4.91
CA VAL A 272 -24.64 21.38 -6.22
C VAL A 272 -23.19 21.85 -6.17
N ASP A 273 -22.27 20.99 -6.62
CA ASP A 273 -20.85 21.27 -6.72
C ASP A 273 -20.61 22.23 -7.90
N ARG A 274 -20.17 23.47 -7.64
CA ARG A 274 -20.03 24.55 -8.65
C ARG A 274 -18.82 24.36 -9.59
N ILE A 275 -18.35 23.14 -9.79
CA ILE A 275 -17.16 22.83 -10.59
C ILE A 275 -17.49 22.71 -12.10
N GLY A 276 -18.76 22.46 -12.44
CA GLY A 276 -19.19 22.28 -13.83
C GLY A 276 -19.15 23.51 -14.74
N GLY A 277 -18.87 24.71 -14.21
CA GLY A 277 -18.85 25.96 -14.99
C GLY A 277 -17.56 26.20 -15.78
N LEU A 278 -16.43 25.64 -15.35
CA LEU A 278 -15.11 25.97 -15.93
C LEU A 278 -14.79 25.22 -17.23
N ALA A 279 -15.54 24.16 -17.56
CA ALA A 279 -15.38 23.42 -18.81
C ALA A 279 -16.16 24.02 -19.99
N SER A 280 -17.13 24.92 -19.72
CA SER A 280 -17.99 25.52 -20.76
C SER A 280 -17.52 26.90 -21.23
N GLU A 281 -16.55 27.53 -20.56
CA GLU A 281 -16.06 28.88 -20.91
C GLU A 281 -14.79 28.87 -21.77
N LYS A 282 -14.33 27.69 -22.21
CA LYS A 282 -13.17 27.54 -23.12
C LYS A 282 -13.49 26.65 -24.32
N ALA A 283 -14.64 26.89 -24.95
CA ALA A 283 -14.96 26.42 -26.30
C ALA A 283 -15.16 27.64 -27.20
#